data_AF-A0A1Y3QM65-F1
#
_entry.id   AF-A0A1Y3QM65-F1
#
_cell.length_a   1.000
_cell.length_b   1.000
_cell.length_c   1.000
_cell.angle_alpha   90.00
_cell.angle_beta   90.00
_cell.angle_gamma   90.00
#
_symmetry.space_group_name_H-M   'P 1'
#
loop_
_entity.id
_entity.type
_entity.pdbx_description
1 polymer ?
#
loop_
_entity_poly.entity_id
_entity_poly.type
_entity_poly.pdbx_seq_one_letter_code
_entity_poly.pdbx_strand_id
1 'polypeptide(L)'
;MPMDNATSAKPAAAAKRRAGLILVLPAVLALYTAVNYYVGWHGELMLRALDASRFAGIYWTLFALAAFGLLLGRLPGLPGAAKRLLKVAGYCHFGVLQYALLLLPLADLAYLAAKPSSAEPESVRRLVLLLGGAVLALMAAVFARGFRNARSPVVRAHDLEIPKPAGRIRRLHIAVVSDLHLGHLVGNRHLDRLLREMNRLRPDLILLAGDVIDDDIEPYIRNRMGERLKRLRAPLGVYAVLGNHEYYSGKIEAFVREMADAGITVLRDEAKLVGGAFYVVGRKDRTAESADPEGRKPVASLVAPLDAAKPILVMDHQPTSYGEAEAAGADLMISGHTHRGQMAPNHWITRRLFELDWGYKRKGNMHAVVSSGFGTWGPPLRLMSRSEIVLLRVRFAEPSEAGAEHALQTEPSEAGAERAVQPEAAGRAEPSAPESAPDPQAPERGPAL
;
A
#
# COMPACT_ATOMS: atom_id res chain seq x y z
N MET A 1 57.95 0.68 -1.19
CA MET A 1 57.33 1.15 0.06
C MET A 1 57.19 2.67 -0.01
N PRO A 2 56.10 3.28 0.49
CA PRO A 2 54.85 2.67 0.95
C PRO A 2 53.65 3.05 0.07
N MET A 3 52.73 2.09 -0.07
CA MET A 3 51.35 2.33 -0.50
C MET A 3 50.54 2.79 0.71
N ASP A 4 49.74 3.83 0.50
CA ASP A 4 48.95 4.48 1.54
C ASP A 4 47.83 3.59 2.10
N ASN A 5 47.78 3.57 3.42
CA ASN A 5 46.73 3.02 4.25
C ASN A 5 45.41 3.79 4.06
N ALA A 6 44.48 3.23 3.29
CA ALA A 6 43.09 3.68 3.26
C ALA A 6 42.14 2.55 3.73
N THR A 7 42.41 1.98 4.91
CA THR A 7 41.50 1.03 5.58
C THR A 7 41.50 1.26 7.10
N SER A 8 40.86 2.34 7.58
CA SER A 8 40.54 2.43 9.02
C SER A 8 39.36 3.34 9.43
N ALA A 9 38.67 4.03 8.51
CA ALA A 9 37.63 5.01 8.91
C ALA A 9 36.19 4.45 9.07
N LYS A 10 35.90 3.19 8.67
CA LYS A 10 34.54 2.60 8.77
C LYS A 10 34.06 2.18 10.18
N PRO A 11 34.88 1.69 11.13
CA PRO A 11 34.38 1.18 12.42
C PRO A 11 33.98 2.27 13.42
N ALA A 12 34.61 3.46 13.38
CA ALA A 12 34.34 4.54 14.34
C ALA A 12 32.98 5.23 14.11
N ALA A 13 32.54 5.36 12.84
CA ALA A 13 31.24 5.91 12.49
C ALA A 13 30.08 4.96 12.86
N ALA A 14 30.29 3.65 12.72
CA ALA A 14 29.34 2.62 13.13
C ALA A 14 29.21 2.54 14.67
N ALA A 15 30.33 2.69 15.41
CA ALA A 15 30.33 2.70 16.87
C ALA A 15 29.64 3.95 17.46
N LYS A 16 29.88 5.15 16.89
CA LYS A 16 29.18 6.38 17.28
C LYS A 16 27.68 6.33 16.98
N ARG A 17 27.28 5.73 15.84
CA ARG A 17 25.85 5.47 15.52
C ARG A 17 25.20 4.50 16.51
N ARG A 18 25.91 3.46 16.95
CA ARG A 18 25.42 2.51 17.98
C ARG A 18 25.31 3.16 19.36
N ALA A 19 26.27 3.99 19.76
CA ALA A 19 26.23 4.71 21.04
C ALA A 19 25.12 5.77 21.11
N GLY A 20 24.87 6.50 20.02
CA GLY A 20 23.73 7.43 19.92
C GLY A 20 22.37 6.72 19.99
N LEU A 21 22.25 5.55 19.36
CA LEU A 21 21.03 4.74 19.39
C LEU A 21 20.68 4.21 20.80
N ILE A 22 21.71 3.92 21.62
CA ILE A 22 21.55 3.41 22.99
C ILE A 22 20.93 4.45 23.94
N LEU A 23 21.15 5.76 23.72
CA LEU A 23 20.54 6.82 24.55
C LEU A 23 19.19 7.32 24.01
N VAL A 24 18.99 7.29 22.70
CA VAL A 24 17.75 7.79 22.07
C VAL A 24 16.56 6.86 22.35
N LEU A 25 16.76 5.55 22.28
CA LEU A 25 15.64 4.60 22.46
C LEU A 25 15.01 4.66 23.86
N PRO A 26 15.78 4.66 24.98
CA PRO A 26 15.21 4.83 26.31
C PRO A 26 14.47 6.16 26.48
N ALA A 27 15.01 7.26 25.92
CA ALA A 27 14.36 8.57 25.99
C ALA A 27 13.01 8.59 25.24
N VAL A 28 12.95 7.98 24.05
CA VAL A 28 11.70 7.84 23.28
C VAL A 28 10.68 6.99 24.03
N LEU A 29 11.10 5.87 24.62
CA LEU A 29 10.22 5.00 25.41
C LEU A 29 9.74 5.68 26.70
N ALA A 30 10.59 6.45 27.36
CA ALA A 30 10.22 7.23 28.54
C ALA A 30 9.19 8.30 28.19
N LEU A 31 9.41 9.06 27.11
CA LEU A 31 8.45 10.04 26.60
C LEU A 31 7.12 9.38 26.22
N TYR A 32 7.18 8.27 25.49
CA TYR A 32 5.99 7.50 25.12
C TYR A 32 5.21 7.05 26.36
N THR A 33 5.90 6.55 27.38
CA THR A 33 5.28 6.10 28.63
C THR A 33 4.67 7.26 29.41
N ALA A 34 5.36 8.40 29.49
CA ALA A 34 4.86 9.61 30.14
C ALA A 34 3.60 10.16 29.46
N VAL A 35 3.59 10.21 28.14
CA VAL A 35 2.41 10.61 27.35
C VAL A 35 1.24 9.65 27.58
N ASN A 36 1.49 8.35 27.59
CA ASN A 36 0.46 7.35 27.87
C ASN A 36 -0.05 7.45 29.31
N TYR A 37 0.83 7.71 30.28
CA TYR A 37 0.43 7.95 31.66
C TYR A 37 -0.47 9.19 31.76
N TYR A 38 -0.13 10.30 31.09
CA TYR A 38 -0.96 11.50 31.03
C TYR A 38 -2.37 11.20 30.50
N VAL A 39 -2.49 10.50 29.37
CA VAL A 39 -3.79 10.10 28.81
C VAL A 39 -4.53 9.12 29.73
N GLY A 40 -3.81 8.14 30.29
CA GLY A 40 -4.37 7.14 31.19
C GLY A 40 -4.91 7.75 32.48
N TRP A 41 -4.19 8.71 33.05
CA TRP A 41 -4.55 9.45 34.25
C TRP A 41 -5.86 10.22 34.08
N HIS A 42 -6.11 10.81 32.90
CA HIS A 42 -7.40 11.46 32.61
C HIS A 42 -8.58 10.49 32.65
N GLY A 43 -8.40 9.26 32.14
CA GLY A 43 -9.45 8.24 32.28
C GLY A 43 -9.65 7.82 33.74
N GLU A 44 -8.59 7.77 34.55
CA GLU A 44 -8.73 7.52 35.99
C GLU A 44 -9.44 8.67 36.73
N LEU A 45 -9.19 9.94 36.36
CA LEU A 45 -9.95 11.08 36.88
C LEU A 45 -11.44 10.92 36.61
N MET A 46 -11.79 10.49 35.39
CA MET A 46 -13.18 10.21 35.03
C MET A 46 -13.77 9.06 35.86
N LEU A 47 -13.01 7.97 36.09
CA LEU A 47 -13.45 6.87 36.96
C LEU A 47 -13.70 7.34 38.40
N ARG A 48 -12.81 8.18 38.95
CA ARG A 48 -12.99 8.75 40.30
C ARG A 48 -14.22 9.64 40.36
N ALA A 49 -14.44 10.48 39.35
CA ALA A 49 -15.60 11.35 39.28
C ALA A 49 -16.94 10.60 39.14
N LEU A 50 -16.90 9.38 38.57
CA LEU A 50 -18.02 8.44 38.44
C LEU A 50 -18.17 7.48 39.63
N ASP A 51 -17.42 7.67 40.72
CA ASP A 51 -17.39 6.76 41.88
C ASP A 51 -17.03 5.30 41.51
N ALA A 52 -16.25 5.14 40.45
CA ALA A 52 -15.87 3.87 39.82
C ALA A 52 -14.41 3.48 40.08
N SER A 53 -13.74 4.08 41.07
CA SER A 53 -12.32 3.88 41.39
C SER A 53 -11.94 2.42 41.67
N ARG A 54 -12.89 1.59 42.11
CA ARG A 54 -12.69 0.13 42.29
C ARG A 54 -12.25 -0.59 41.01
N PHE A 55 -12.52 -0.02 39.83
CA PHE A 55 -12.13 -0.57 38.54
C PHE A 55 -10.79 -0.02 38.02
N ALA A 56 -10.10 0.84 38.76
CA ALA A 56 -8.86 1.48 38.31
C ALA A 56 -7.77 0.46 37.91
N GLY A 57 -7.62 -0.64 38.65
CA GLY A 57 -6.65 -1.70 38.33
C GLY A 57 -6.92 -2.38 36.98
N ILE A 58 -8.19 -2.73 36.72
CA ILE A 58 -8.63 -3.30 35.44
C ILE A 58 -8.42 -2.29 34.31
N TYR A 59 -8.82 -1.04 34.53
CA TYR A 59 -8.65 0.04 33.57
C TYR A 59 -7.19 0.21 33.15
N TRP A 60 -6.28 0.36 34.11
CA TRP A 60 -4.84 0.54 33.82
C TRP A 60 -4.23 -0.68 33.15
N THR A 61 -4.68 -1.89 33.48
CA THR A 61 -4.22 -3.11 32.82
C THR A 61 -4.65 -3.13 31.35
N LEU A 62 -5.94 -2.89 31.07
CA LEU A 62 -6.45 -2.85 29.69
C LEU A 62 -5.82 -1.70 28.89
N PHE A 63 -5.66 -0.53 29.52
CA PHE A 63 -5.01 0.63 28.92
C PHE A 63 -3.55 0.33 28.57
N ALA A 64 -2.79 -0.28 29.48
CA ALA A 64 -1.40 -0.67 29.23
C ALA A 64 -1.28 -1.74 28.13
N LEU A 65 -2.16 -2.73 28.11
CA LEU A 65 -2.19 -3.74 27.05
C LEU A 65 -2.46 -3.11 25.67
N ALA A 66 -3.34 -2.11 25.59
CA ALA A 66 -3.58 -1.35 24.37
C ALA A 66 -2.38 -0.46 24.02
N ALA A 67 -1.89 0.34 24.96
CA ALA A 67 -0.77 1.26 24.78
C ALA A 67 0.53 0.56 24.35
N PHE A 68 0.82 -0.59 24.93
CA PHE A 68 2.03 -1.36 24.60
C PHE A 68 1.74 -2.52 23.65
N GLY A 69 0.54 -2.62 23.08
CA GLY A 69 0.10 -3.75 22.27
C GLY A 69 0.97 -4.03 21.03
N LEU A 70 1.51 -2.99 20.37
CA LEU A 70 2.44 -3.16 19.25
C LEU A 70 3.81 -3.71 19.66
N LEU A 71 4.26 -3.44 20.89
CA LEU A 71 5.51 -3.97 21.43
C LEU A 71 5.28 -5.39 21.99
N LEU A 72 4.24 -5.57 22.79
CA LEU A 72 3.86 -6.86 23.36
C LEU A 72 3.53 -7.89 22.26
N GLY A 73 2.88 -7.47 21.17
CA GLY A 73 2.57 -8.33 20.03
C GLY A 73 3.79 -8.87 19.27
N ARG A 74 4.99 -8.31 19.51
CA ARG A 74 6.26 -8.79 18.94
C ARG A 74 6.96 -9.84 19.82
N LEU A 75 6.47 -10.07 21.05
CA LEU A 75 7.11 -11.03 21.96
C LEU A 75 7.05 -12.46 21.38
N PRO A 76 8.16 -13.22 21.46
CA PRO A 76 8.15 -14.63 21.09
C PRO A 76 7.25 -15.44 22.04
N GLY A 77 6.76 -16.60 21.58
CA GLY A 77 5.95 -17.52 22.40
C GLY A 77 4.46 -17.17 22.56
N LEU A 78 4.03 -15.94 22.25
CA LEU A 78 2.59 -15.62 22.31
C LEU A 78 1.78 -16.35 21.21
N PRO A 79 0.59 -16.88 21.54
CA PRO A 79 -0.32 -17.44 20.53
C PRO A 79 -0.66 -16.43 19.44
N GLY A 80 -0.82 -16.87 18.19
CA GLY A 80 -1.08 -15.99 17.05
C GLY A 80 -2.34 -15.12 17.19
N ALA A 81 -3.38 -15.64 17.87
CA ALA A 81 -4.58 -14.86 18.18
C ALA A 81 -4.31 -13.71 19.16
N ALA A 82 -3.50 -13.96 20.21
CA ALA A 82 -3.13 -12.94 21.19
C ALA A 82 -2.24 -11.85 20.56
N LYS A 83 -1.23 -12.24 19.76
CA LYS A 83 -0.39 -11.27 19.01
C LYS A 83 -1.23 -10.34 18.16
N ARG A 84 -2.20 -10.90 17.43
CA ARG A 84 -3.12 -10.13 16.59
C ARG A 84 -4.00 -9.19 17.40
N LEU A 85 -4.59 -9.66 18.50
CA LEU A 85 -5.41 -8.82 19.37
C LEU A 85 -4.59 -7.63 19.90
N LEU A 86 -3.37 -7.88 20.38
CA LEU A 86 -2.45 -6.84 20.86
C LEU A 86 -2.06 -5.85 19.76
N LYS A 87 -1.74 -6.33 18.55
CA LYS A 87 -1.45 -5.45 17.40
C LYS A 87 -2.65 -4.56 17.05
N VAL A 88 -3.85 -5.15 16.97
CA VAL A 88 -5.09 -4.41 16.66
C VAL A 88 -5.40 -3.38 17.75
N ALA A 89 -5.28 -3.77 19.03
CA ALA A 89 -5.47 -2.86 20.15
C ALA A 89 -4.47 -1.70 20.12
N GLY A 90 -3.19 -2.00 19.86
CA GLY A 90 -2.13 -0.99 19.74
C GLY A 90 -2.35 -0.02 18.58
N TYR A 91 -2.78 -0.50 17.41
CA TYR A 91 -3.14 0.39 16.30
C TYR A 91 -4.37 1.25 16.60
N CYS A 92 -5.39 0.70 17.27
CA CYS A 92 -6.54 1.52 17.69
C CYS A 92 -6.12 2.57 18.73
N HIS A 93 -5.26 2.18 19.68
CA HIS A 93 -4.71 3.05 20.71
C HIS A 93 -3.87 4.18 20.12
N PHE A 94 -3.11 3.93 19.06
CA PHE A 94 -2.36 5.00 18.40
C PHE A 94 -3.27 6.12 17.87
N GLY A 95 -4.46 5.78 17.35
CA GLY A 95 -5.48 6.76 17.02
C GLY A 95 -6.06 7.48 18.25
N VAL A 96 -6.27 6.76 19.36
CA VAL A 96 -6.74 7.34 20.64
C VAL A 96 -5.72 8.36 21.13
N LEU A 97 -4.44 8.00 21.13
CA LEU A 97 -3.34 8.82 21.59
C LEU A 97 -3.26 10.14 20.82
N GLN A 98 -3.34 10.10 19.48
CA GLN A 98 -3.30 11.32 18.65
C GLN A 98 -4.41 12.30 19.06
N TYR A 99 -5.67 11.86 19.11
CA TYR A 99 -6.77 12.78 19.41
C TYR A 99 -6.86 13.14 20.90
N ALA A 100 -6.45 12.26 21.81
CA ALA A 100 -6.33 12.58 23.23
C ALA A 100 -5.30 13.71 23.44
N LEU A 101 -4.16 13.66 22.75
CA LEU A 101 -3.14 14.72 22.82
C LEU A 101 -3.61 16.07 22.23
N LEU A 102 -4.61 16.06 21.35
CA LEU A 102 -5.21 17.30 20.83
C LEU A 102 -6.31 17.84 21.74
N LEU A 103 -7.06 16.96 22.41
CA LEU A 103 -8.27 17.34 23.15
C LEU A 103 -8.02 17.52 24.65
N LEU A 104 -7.22 16.67 25.29
CA LEU A 104 -6.99 16.71 26.73
C LEU A 104 -6.29 18.00 27.20
N PRO A 105 -5.25 18.52 26.51
CA PRO A 105 -4.66 19.79 26.92
C PRO A 105 -5.66 20.95 26.84
N LEU A 106 -6.59 20.93 25.88
CA LEU A 106 -7.66 21.92 25.80
C LEU A 106 -8.66 21.77 26.95
N ALA A 107 -8.98 20.54 27.34
CA ALA A 107 -9.82 20.25 28.51
C ALA A 107 -9.13 20.69 29.81
N ASP A 108 -7.83 20.46 29.96
CA ASP A 108 -7.03 20.92 31.11
C ASP A 108 -7.03 22.45 31.21
N LEU A 109 -6.81 23.15 30.10
CA LEU A 109 -6.87 24.62 30.07
C LEU A 109 -8.27 25.13 30.41
N ALA A 110 -9.32 24.50 29.87
CA ALA A 110 -10.70 24.83 30.20
C ALA A 110 -11.01 24.58 31.68
N TYR A 111 -10.48 23.48 32.26
CA TYR A 111 -10.60 23.17 33.67
C TYR A 111 -9.93 24.25 34.53
N LEU A 112 -8.69 24.63 34.21
CA LEU A 112 -7.95 25.67 34.94
C LEU A 112 -8.64 27.03 34.87
N ALA A 113 -9.22 27.38 33.71
CA ALA A 113 -9.94 28.64 33.53
C ALA A 113 -11.29 28.67 34.28
N ALA A 114 -11.97 27.52 34.37
CA ALA A 114 -13.30 27.42 34.98
C ALA A 114 -13.28 27.08 36.48
N LYS A 115 -12.16 26.59 37.03
CA LYS A 115 -12.06 26.16 38.43
C LYS A 115 -12.08 27.38 39.37
N PRO A 116 -13.10 27.52 40.25
CA PRO A 116 -13.10 28.60 41.25
C PRO A 116 -11.99 28.42 42.29
N SER A 117 -11.46 29.52 42.82
CA SER A 117 -10.38 29.52 43.82
C SER A 117 -10.75 28.79 45.12
N SER A 118 -12.05 28.69 45.42
CA SER A 118 -12.64 27.98 46.56
C SER A 118 -13.47 26.76 46.14
N ALA A 119 -13.09 26.07 45.06
CA ALA A 119 -13.91 25.00 44.48
C ALA A 119 -14.19 23.84 45.46
N GLU A 120 -15.46 23.72 45.85
CA GLU A 120 -15.99 22.57 46.61
C GLU A 120 -15.81 21.26 45.83
N PRO A 121 -15.59 20.10 46.50
CA PRO A 121 -15.36 18.81 45.84
C PRO A 121 -16.41 18.45 44.77
N GLU A 122 -17.68 18.75 45.03
CA GLU A 122 -18.78 18.49 44.09
C GLU A 122 -18.76 19.40 42.84
N SER A 123 -18.20 20.60 42.96
CA SER A 123 -18.03 21.49 41.80
C SER A 123 -16.91 20.97 40.89
N VAL A 124 -15.80 20.51 41.49
CA VAL A 124 -14.68 19.89 40.79
C VAL A 124 -15.13 18.63 40.06
N ARG A 125 -15.86 17.75 40.77
CA ARG A 125 -16.41 16.52 40.19
C ARG A 125 -17.29 16.80 38.97
N ARG A 126 -18.23 17.74 39.08
CA ARG A 126 -19.10 18.13 37.97
C ARG A 126 -18.32 18.67 36.77
N LEU A 127 -17.30 19.49 37.00
CA LEU A 127 -16.47 20.04 35.94
C LEU A 127 -15.65 18.94 35.23
N VAL A 128 -15.08 17.98 35.99
CA VAL A 128 -14.38 16.81 35.42
C VAL A 128 -15.33 15.96 34.57
N LEU A 129 -16.55 15.68 35.06
CA LEU A 129 -17.54 14.90 34.30
C LEU A 129 -17.97 15.62 33.01
N LEU A 130 -18.15 16.94 33.06
CA LEU A 130 -18.55 17.74 31.90
C LEU A 130 -17.44 17.78 30.84
N LEU A 131 -16.21 18.12 31.24
CA LEU A 131 -15.08 18.22 30.31
C LEU A 131 -14.65 16.84 29.80
N GLY A 132 -14.55 15.84 30.69
CA GLY A 132 -14.26 14.46 30.32
C GLY A 132 -15.32 13.87 29.41
N GLY A 133 -16.60 14.11 29.71
CA GLY A 133 -17.72 13.75 28.85
C GLY A 133 -17.66 14.40 27.47
N ALA A 134 -17.32 15.70 27.40
CA ALA A 134 -17.13 16.41 26.14
C ALA A 134 -15.97 15.83 25.31
N VAL A 135 -14.82 15.53 25.94
CA VAL A 135 -13.69 14.88 25.26
C VAL A 135 -14.10 13.52 24.70
N LEU A 136 -14.76 12.68 25.51
CA LEU A 136 -15.23 11.36 25.06
C LEU A 136 -16.23 11.46 23.91
N ALA A 137 -17.16 12.42 23.97
CA ALA A 137 -18.14 12.65 22.91
C ALA A 137 -17.46 13.10 21.60
N LEU A 138 -16.50 14.02 21.67
CA LEU A 138 -15.72 14.48 20.51
C LEU A 138 -14.86 13.35 19.93
N MET A 139 -14.20 12.56 20.78
CA MET A 139 -13.46 11.37 20.34
C MET A 139 -14.38 10.37 19.65
N ALA A 140 -15.55 10.07 20.22
CA ALA A 140 -16.53 9.18 19.61
C ALA A 140 -16.98 9.69 18.23
N ALA A 141 -17.25 11.00 18.10
CA ALA A 141 -17.64 11.61 16.82
C ALA A 141 -16.52 11.52 15.77
N VAL A 142 -15.28 11.84 16.17
CA VAL A 142 -14.08 11.73 15.30
C VAL A 142 -13.86 10.29 14.86
N PHE A 143 -13.96 9.33 15.77
CA PHE A 143 -13.78 7.91 15.47
C PHE A 143 -14.89 7.39 14.56
N ALA A 144 -16.16 7.72 14.83
CA ALA A 144 -17.28 7.32 13.98
C ALA A 144 -17.11 7.88 12.56
N ARG A 145 -16.79 9.17 12.43
CA ARG A 145 -16.54 9.82 11.14
C ARG A 145 -15.33 9.23 10.42
N GLY A 146 -14.25 9.00 11.15
CA GLY A 146 -12.98 8.48 10.66
C GLY A 146 -13.08 7.03 10.19
N PHE A 147 -13.74 6.18 10.97
CA PHE A 147 -14.00 4.78 10.65
C PHE A 147 -14.90 4.65 9.43
N ARG A 148 -15.93 5.51 9.32
CA ARG A 148 -16.79 5.57 8.12
C ARG A 148 -15.96 5.91 6.89
N ASN A 149 -15.10 6.93 6.94
CA ASN A 149 -14.23 7.31 5.81
C ASN A 149 -13.25 6.20 5.42
N ALA A 150 -12.67 5.50 6.40
CA ALA A 150 -11.76 4.37 6.18
C ALA A 150 -12.44 3.13 5.58
N ARG A 151 -13.78 3.07 5.61
CA ARG A 151 -14.56 1.93 5.11
C ARG A 151 -15.51 2.27 3.97
N SER A 152 -15.58 3.53 3.57
CA SER A 152 -16.50 3.98 2.52
C SER A 152 -15.69 4.56 1.36
N PRO A 153 -15.05 3.69 0.55
CA PRO A 153 -14.19 4.15 -0.53
C PRO A 153 -14.96 5.01 -1.52
N VAL A 154 -14.27 5.97 -2.14
CA VAL A 154 -14.80 6.79 -3.24
C VAL A 154 -13.96 6.60 -4.48
N VAL A 155 -14.59 6.72 -5.64
CA VAL A 155 -13.88 6.79 -6.91
C VAL A 155 -13.61 8.27 -7.22
N ARG A 156 -12.37 8.62 -7.54
CA ARG A 156 -12.00 9.96 -8.01
C ARG A 156 -11.50 9.89 -9.43
N ALA A 157 -12.19 10.57 -10.34
CA ALA A 157 -11.84 10.57 -11.74
C ALA A 157 -10.95 11.77 -12.10
N HIS A 158 -9.95 11.54 -12.94
CA HIS A 158 -9.14 12.58 -13.58
C HIS A 158 -9.11 12.33 -15.08
N ASP A 159 -9.49 13.34 -15.86
CA ASP A 159 -9.38 13.32 -17.32
C ASP A 159 -8.03 13.92 -17.72
N LEU A 160 -7.23 13.17 -18.48
CA LEU A 160 -5.86 13.50 -18.85
C LEU A 160 -5.68 13.46 -20.36
N GLU A 161 -4.81 14.30 -20.90
CA GLU A 161 -4.48 14.35 -22.32
C GLU A 161 -2.97 14.19 -22.49
N ILE A 162 -2.56 13.04 -23.03
CA ILE A 162 -1.15 12.78 -23.33
C ILE A 162 -0.93 13.06 -24.82
N PRO A 163 -0.08 14.03 -25.19
CA PRO A 163 0.12 14.47 -26.56
C PRO A 163 1.06 13.52 -27.34
N LYS A 164 0.89 12.22 -27.16
CA LYS A 164 1.61 11.16 -27.87
C LYS A 164 0.63 10.09 -28.35
N PRO A 165 0.82 9.50 -29.54
CA PRO A 165 -0.04 8.43 -30.03
C PRO A 165 0.25 7.10 -29.30
N ALA A 166 -0.79 6.32 -29.04
CA ALA A 166 -0.69 5.00 -28.40
C ALA A 166 -1.16 3.88 -29.35
N GLY A 167 -0.59 3.85 -30.56
CA GLY A 167 -1.05 2.94 -31.63
C GLY A 167 -2.54 3.13 -31.94
N ARG A 168 -3.33 2.06 -31.85
CA ARG A 168 -4.79 2.09 -32.06
C ARG A 168 -5.59 2.54 -30.84
N ILE A 169 -4.96 2.65 -29.67
CA ILE A 169 -5.64 3.01 -28.42
C ILE A 169 -5.83 4.53 -28.38
N ARG A 170 -7.09 4.98 -28.43
CA ARG A 170 -7.45 6.42 -28.37
C ARG A 170 -7.81 6.91 -26.99
N ARG A 171 -8.42 6.01 -26.22
CA ARG A 171 -8.87 6.24 -24.85
C ARG A 171 -8.43 5.06 -24.00
N LEU A 172 -7.99 5.36 -22.79
CA LEU A 172 -7.54 4.38 -21.82
C LEU A 172 -8.13 4.72 -20.45
N HIS A 173 -8.87 3.78 -19.87
CA HIS A 173 -9.36 3.86 -18.51
C HIS A 173 -8.45 3.06 -17.58
N ILE A 174 -7.73 3.78 -16.73
CA ILE A 174 -6.80 3.19 -15.76
C ILE A 174 -7.44 3.27 -14.38
N ALA A 175 -7.67 2.13 -13.74
CA ALA A 175 -8.02 2.11 -12.32
C ALA A 175 -6.75 1.94 -11.48
N VAL A 176 -6.46 2.94 -10.68
CA VAL A 176 -5.31 3.02 -9.79
C VAL A 176 -5.78 2.82 -8.36
N VAL A 177 -5.05 1.98 -7.64
CA VAL A 177 -5.20 1.84 -6.19
C VAL A 177 -3.81 1.73 -5.55
N SER A 178 -3.64 2.30 -4.38
CA SER A 178 -2.40 2.28 -3.60
C SER A 178 -2.71 2.01 -2.12
N ASP A 179 -1.69 1.65 -1.35
CA ASP A 179 -1.76 1.60 0.11
C ASP A 179 -2.95 0.75 0.61
N LEU A 180 -3.10 -0.46 0.06
CA LEU A 180 -4.15 -1.39 0.46
C LEU A 180 -3.90 -1.88 1.90
N HIS A 181 -2.63 -2.02 2.30
CA HIS A 181 -2.18 -2.58 3.58
C HIS A 181 -2.92 -3.86 3.98
N LEU A 182 -3.06 -4.79 3.02
CA LEU A 182 -3.69 -6.08 3.28
C LEU A 182 -2.95 -6.78 4.43
N GLY A 183 -3.68 -7.06 5.51
CA GLY A 183 -3.03 -7.36 6.78
C GLY A 183 -4.01 -7.74 7.90
N HIS A 184 -3.60 -7.50 9.14
CA HIS A 184 -4.43 -7.80 10.31
C HIS A 184 -5.68 -6.91 10.42
N LEU A 185 -5.59 -5.65 10.00
CA LEU A 185 -6.69 -4.68 10.07
C LEU A 185 -7.49 -4.61 8.77
N VAL A 186 -6.81 -4.60 7.63
CA VAL A 186 -7.45 -4.61 6.31
C VAL A 186 -7.58 -6.05 5.81
N GLY A 187 -8.73 -6.64 6.08
CA GLY A 187 -9.04 -8.03 5.70
C GLY A 187 -9.94 -8.17 4.47
N ASN A 188 -10.33 -9.42 4.19
CA ASN A 188 -11.16 -9.83 3.04
C ASN A 188 -12.45 -8.99 2.86
N ARG A 189 -13.10 -8.54 3.94
CA ARG A 189 -14.30 -7.70 3.82
C ARG A 189 -14.05 -6.34 3.17
N HIS A 190 -12.86 -5.75 3.34
CA HIS A 190 -12.50 -4.50 2.67
C HIS A 190 -11.96 -4.75 1.27
N LEU A 191 -11.17 -5.81 1.09
CA LEU A 191 -10.75 -6.28 -0.23
C LEU A 191 -11.94 -6.60 -1.14
N ASP A 192 -12.99 -7.25 -0.64
CA ASP A 192 -14.20 -7.49 -1.44
C ASP A 192 -14.93 -6.22 -1.87
N ARG A 193 -14.82 -5.15 -1.07
CA ARG A 193 -15.34 -3.84 -1.46
C ARG A 193 -14.50 -3.25 -2.59
N LEU A 194 -13.16 -3.33 -2.49
CA LEU A 194 -12.25 -2.94 -3.58
C LEU A 194 -12.65 -3.65 -4.87
N LEU A 195 -12.70 -4.98 -4.84
CA LEU A 195 -12.99 -5.79 -6.03
C LEU A 195 -14.33 -5.45 -6.67
N ARG A 196 -15.38 -5.19 -5.86
CA ARG A 196 -16.68 -4.75 -6.40
C ARG A 196 -16.60 -3.41 -7.09
N GLU A 197 -15.94 -2.43 -6.49
CA GLU A 197 -15.80 -1.10 -7.09
C GLU A 197 -14.90 -1.13 -8.32
N MET A 198 -13.74 -1.81 -8.26
CA MET A 198 -12.83 -1.97 -9.42
C MET A 198 -13.55 -2.62 -10.61
N ASN A 199 -14.31 -3.69 -10.39
CA ASN A 199 -15.02 -4.37 -11.47
C ASN A 199 -16.18 -3.54 -12.04
N ARG A 200 -16.80 -2.65 -11.24
CA ARG A 200 -17.82 -1.70 -11.73
C ARG A 200 -17.24 -0.65 -12.68
N LEU A 201 -15.97 -0.28 -12.49
CA LEU A 201 -15.30 0.70 -13.33
C LEU A 201 -15.00 0.18 -14.73
N ARG A 202 -14.93 -1.15 -14.92
CA ARG A 202 -14.54 -1.81 -16.18
C ARG A 202 -13.25 -1.18 -16.77
N PRO A 203 -12.15 -1.12 -16.00
CA PRO A 203 -10.92 -0.51 -16.47
C PRO A 203 -10.25 -1.35 -17.55
N ASP A 204 -9.52 -0.68 -18.43
CA ASP A 204 -8.67 -1.32 -19.44
C ASP A 204 -7.37 -1.83 -18.80
N LEU A 205 -6.84 -1.07 -17.83
CA LEU A 205 -5.58 -1.30 -17.12
C LEU A 205 -5.78 -1.08 -15.62
N ILE A 206 -5.19 -1.94 -14.78
CA ILE A 206 -5.16 -1.74 -13.32
C ILE A 206 -3.72 -1.54 -12.86
N LEU A 207 -3.50 -0.51 -12.04
CA LEU A 207 -2.21 -0.21 -11.44
C LEU A 207 -2.30 -0.24 -9.90
N LEU A 208 -1.48 -1.07 -9.26
CA LEU A 208 -1.31 -1.16 -7.81
C LEU A 208 -0.03 -0.40 -7.43
N ALA A 209 -0.18 0.87 -7.02
CA ALA A 209 0.93 1.79 -6.82
C ALA A 209 1.61 1.65 -5.44
N GLY A 210 1.96 0.42 -5.05
CA GLY A 210 2.70 0.08 -3.82
C GLY A 210 1.85 -0.06 -2.55
N ASP A 211 2.48 -0.61 -1.51
CA ASP A 211 1.90 -0.96 -0.20
C ASP A 211 0.62 -1.80 -0.33
N VAL A 212 0.74 -2.91 -1.06
CA VAL A 212 -0.33 -3.89 -1.24
C VAL A 212 -0.55 -4.67 0.05
N ILE A 213 0.53 -5.11 0.69
CA ILE A 213 0.50 -5.75 2.01
C ILE A 213 0.95 -4.77 3.09
N ASP A 214 0.63 -5.08 4.35
CA ASP A 214 1.18 -4.36 5.49
C ASP A 214 2.59 -4.88 5.84
N ASP A 215 3.02 -4.78 7.11
CA ASP A 215 4.35 -5.15 7.59
C ASP A 215 4.67 -6.67 7.66
N ASP A 216 3.73 -7.55 7.31
CA ASP A 216 3.94 -9.00 7.25
C ASP A 216 3.00 -9.62 6.19
N ILE A 217 3.53 -10.59 5.44
CA ILE A 217 2.78 -11.35 4.45
C ILE A 217 1.93 -12.48 5.07
N GLU A 218 2.20 -12.88 6.32
CA GLU A 218 1.42 -13.94 7.02
C GLU A 218 -0.11 -13.75 6.92
N PRO A 219 -0.67 -12.55 7.20
CA PRO A 219 -2.11 -12.39 7.21
C PRO A 219 -2.70 -12.50 5.80
N TYR A 220 -1.93 -12.09 4.80
CA TYR A 220 -2.31 -12.19 3.40
C TYR A 220 -2.45 -13.66 2.99
N ILE A 221 -1.44 -14.49 3.29
CA ILE A 221 -1.42 -15.93 2.98
C ILE A 221 -2.50 -16.66 3.77
N ARG A 222 -2.52 -16.49 5.10
CA ARG A 222 -3.46 -17.19 6.00
C ARG A 222 -4.92 -16.94 5.62
N ASN A 223 -5.26 -15.73 5.18
CA ASN A 223 -6.62 -15.37 4.80
C ASN A 223 -6.92 -15.61 3.31
N ARG A 224 -6.00 -16.24 2.55
CA ARG A 224 -6.10 -16.52 1.11
C ARG A 224 -6.50 -15.27 0.31
N MET A 225 -5.83 -14.15 0.59
CA MET A 225 -6.18 -12.88 -0.05
C MET A 225 -5.84 -12.86 -1.55
N GLY A 226 -4.80 -13.59 -1.96
CA GLY A 226 -4.43 -13.73 -3.38
C GLY A 226 -5.52 -14.37 -4.24
N GLU A 227 -6.24 -15.36 -3.72
CA GLU A 227 -7.39 -15.97 -4.42
C GLU A 227 -8.49 -14.96 -4.73
N ARG A 228 -8.63 -13.91 -3.92
CA ARG A 228 -9.58 -12.83 -4.18
C ARG A 228 -9.03 -11.84 -5.22
N LEU A 229 -7.74 -11.55 -5.19
CA LEU A 229 -7.10 -10.64 -6.15
C LEU A 229 -7.15 -11.17 -7.59
N LYS A 230 -7.19 -12.50 -7.79
CA LYS A 230 -7.46 -13.14 -9.10
C LYS A 230 -8.76 -12.65 -9.80
N ARG A 231 -9.67 -12.03 -9.04
CA ARG A 231 -10.94 -11.49 -9.55
C ARG A 231 -10.80 -10.09 -10.16
N LEU A 232 -9.65 -9.44 -10.05
CA LEU A 232 -9.35 -8.22 -10.80
C LEU A 232 -9.33 -8.57 -12.28
N ARG A 233 -10.00 -7.76 -13.11
CA ARG A 233 -10.04 -7.95 -14.56
C ARG A 233 -9.73 -6.65 -15.27
N ALA A 234 -8.71 -6.69 -16.11
CA ALA A 234 -8.28 -5.59 -16.96
C ALA A 234 -7.66 -6.20 -18.24
N PRO A 235 -8.24 -5.95 -19.44
CA PRO A 235 -7.74 -6.53 -20.69
C PRO A 235 -6.26 -6.27 -20.98
N LEU A 236 -5.73 -5.12 -20.55
CA LEU A 236 -4.33 -4.74 -20.72
C LEU A 236 -3.44 -5.16 -19.54
N GLY A 237 -4.00 -5.87 -18.56
CA GLY A 237 -3.26 -6.45 -17.44
C GLY A 237 -3.39 -5.67 -16.12
N VAL A 238 -2.81 -6.28 -15.07
CA VAL A 238 -2.71 -5.73 -13.72
C VAL A 238 -1.24 -5.64 -13.35
N TYR A 239 -0.76 -4.43 -13.08
CA TYR A 239 0.63 -4.18 -12.74
C TYR A 239 0.74 -3.61 -11.33
N ALA A 240 1.81 -3.98 -10.62
CA ALA A 240 2.11 -3.49 -9.29
C ALA A 240 3.56 -3.00 -9.21
N VAL A 241 3.81 -2.08 -8.29
CA VAL A 241 5.16 -1.78 -7.78
C VAL A 241 5.20 -2.10 -6.29
N LEU A 242 6.42 -2.24 -5.75
CA LEU A 242 6.61 -2.35 -4.30
C LEU A 242 6.46 -0.98 -3.65
N GLY A 243 5.89 -0.94 -2.45
CA GLY A 243 6.00 0.17 -1.52
C GLY A 243 6.96 -0.16 -0.38
N ASN A 244 7.05 0.73 0.61
CA ASN A 244 7.98 0.54 1.73
C ASN A 244 7.54 -0.59 2.67
N HIS A 245 6.25 -0.90 2.77
CA HIS A 245 5.76 -1.99 3.63
C HIS A 245 6.19 -3.37 3.11
N GLU A 246 6.28 -3.56 1.79
CA GLU A 246 6.83 -4.79 1.23
C GLU A 246 8.29 -4.99 1.64
N TYR A 247 9.11 -3.93 1.69
CA TYR A 247 10.48 -4.00 2.21
C TYR A 247 10.52 -4.30 3.71
N TYR A 248 9.62 -3.71 4.51
CA TYR A 248 9.55 -3.96 5.96
C TYR A 248 9.17 -5.41 6.29
N SER A 249 8.40 -6.06 5.42
CA SER A 249 8.05 -7.48 5.59
C SER A 249 9.26 -8.42 5.55
N GLY A 250 10.35 -8.00 4.88
CA GLY A 250 11.54 -8.81 4.65
C GLY A 250 11.30 -10.03 3.74
N LYS A 251 10.15 -10.14 3.06
CA LYS A 251 9.71 -11.31 2.29
C LYS A 251 9.29 -10.97 0.86
N ILE A 252 10.03 -10.06 0.20
CA ILE A 252 9.71 -9.52 -1.12
C ILE A 252 9.50 -10.64 -2.17
N GLU A 253 10.39 -11.62 -2.25
CA GLU A 253 10.25 -12.69 -3.24
C GLU A 253 9.02 -13.57 -3.03
N ALA A 254 8.59 -13.75 -1.77
CA ALA A 254 7.32 -14.44 -1.49
C ALA A 254 6.12 -13.60 -1.95
N PHE A 255 6.16 -12.29 -1.71
CA PHE A 255 5.14 -11.36 -2.19
C PHE A 255 5.05 -11.36 -3.73
N VAL A 256 6.18 -11.30 -4.44
CA VAL A 256 6.21 -11.32 -5.90
C VAL A 256 5.59 -12.60 -6.46
N ARG A 257 5.88 -13.77 -5.85
CA ARG A 257 5.24 -15.04 -6.24
C ARG A 257 3.73 -15.02 -6.01
N GLU A 258 3.28 -14.57 -4.85
CA GLU A 258 1.85 -14.47 -4.53
C GLU A 258 1.09 -13.51 -5.46
N MET A 259 1.74 -12.42 -5.91
CA MET A 259 1.18 -11.52 -6.91
C MET A 259 1.12 -12.19 -8.29
N ALA A 260 2.18 -12.88 -8.71
CA ALA A 260 2.21 -13.60 -9.97
C ALA A 260 1.12 -14.69 -10.03
N ASP A 261 0.95 -15.45 -8.95
CA ASP A 261 -0.11 -16.45 -8.82
C ASP A 261 -1.52 -15.82 -8.88
N ALA A 262 -1.65 -14.56 -8.47
CA ALA A 262 -2.88 -13.79 -8.59
C ALA A 262 -3.08 -13.16 -9.99
N GLY A 263 -2.15 -13.35 -10.93
CA GLY A 263 -2.17 -12.74 -12.27
C GLY A 263 -1.72 -11.27 -12.29
N ILE A 264 -0.95 -10.84 -11.30
CA ILE A 264 -0.46 -9.47 -11.14
C ILE A 264 1.04 -9.44 -11.43
N THR A 265 1.46 -8.60 -12.37
CA THR A 265 2.88 -8.43 -12.70
C THR A 265 3.50 -7.35 -11.80
N VAL A 266 4.45 -7.73 -10.95
CA VAL A 266 5.21 -6.78 -10.13
C VAL A 266 6.42 -6.28 -10.91
N LEU A 267 6.51 -4.97 -11.14
CA LEU A 267 7.61 -4.32 -11.83
C LEU A 267 8.61 -3.77 -10.82
N ARG A 268 9.91 -4.06 -11.00
CA ARG A 268 10.98 -3.67 -10.07
C ARG A 268 12.17 -3.07 -10.80
N ASP A 269 12.13 -1.75 -11.04
CA ASP A 269 13.08 -1.05 -11.92
C ASP A 269 13.09 -1.65 -13.33
N GLU A 270 11.88 -1.80 -13.87
CA GLU A 270 11.58 -2.46 -15.15
C GLU A 270 10.52 -1.67 -15.93
N ALA A 271 10.53 -1.85 -17.25
CA ALA A 271 9.54 -1.29 -18.16
C ALA A 271 8.86 -2.39 -18.96
N LYS A 272 7.54 -2.29 -19.13
CA LYS A 272 6.74 -3.19 -19.95
C LYS A 272 6.04 -2.41 -21.05
N LEU A 273 6.24 -2.81 -22.30
CA LEU A 273 5.40 -2.36 -23.42
C LEU A 273 4.05 -3.09 -23.34
N VAL A 274 2.96 -2.33 -23.16
CA VAL A 274 1.61 -2.84 -22.98
C VAL A 274 0.82 -2.63 -24.27
N GLY A 275 0.25 -3.72 -24.80
CA GLY A 275 -0.55 -3.70 -26.03
C GLY A 275 0.18 -3.15 -27.27
N GLY A 276 1.52 -3.17 -27.27
CA GLY A 276 2.34 -2.54 -28.32
C GLY A 276 2.30 -1.00 -28.34
N ALA A 277 1.56 -0.38 -27.43
CA ALA A 277 1.06 0.99 -27.56
C ALA A 277 1.72 2.00 -26.61
N PHE A 278 1.96 1.64 -25.35
CA PHE A 278 2.53 2.51 -24.33
C PHE A 278 3.36 1.71 -23.33
N TYR A 279 4.24 2.39 -22.59
CA TYR A 279 5.06 1.77 -21.57
C TYR A 279 4.48 1.97 -20.17
N VAL A 280 4.47 0.90 -19.38
CA VAL A 280 4.33 0.97 -17.93
C VAL A 280 5.70 0.72 -17.32
N VAL A 281 6.24 1.72 -16.63
CA VAL A 281 7.54 1.66 -15.95
C VAL A 281 7.27 1.56 -14.46
N GLY A 282 7.80 0.53 -13.81
CA GLY A 282 7.69 0.39 -12.36
C GLY A 282 9.06 0.53 -11.70
N ARG A 283 9.17 1.49 -10.78
CA ARG A 283 10.40 1.69 -9.99
C ARG A 283 10.34 0.88 -8.69
N LYS A 284 11.50 0.44 -8.20
CA LYS A 284 11.64 0.01 -6.81
C LYS A 284 11.32 1.20 -5.89
N ASP A 285 10.71 0.93 -4.74
CA ASP A 285 10.48 1.95 -3.70
C ASP A 285 11.80 2.57 -3.24
N ARG A 286 11.75 3.81 -2.76
CA ARG A 286 12.92 4.51 -2.23
C ARG A 286 13.64 3.73 -1.12
N THR A 287 12.91 2.94 -0.33
CA THR A 287 13.49 2.09 0.73
C THR A 287 14.56 1.13 0.19
N ALA A 288 14.46 0.72 -1.08
CA ALA A 288 15.45 -0.10 -1.76
C ALA A 288 16.86 0.51 -1.74
N GLU A 289 16.99 1.83 -1.72
CA GLU A 289 18.29 2.54 -1.63
C GLU A 289 19.11 2.12 -0.39
N SER A 290 18.44 1.64 0.66
CA SER A 290 19.07 1.20 1.91
C SER A 290 18.83 -0.27 2.26
N ALA A 291 17.73 -0.86 1.78
CA ALA A 291 17.30 -2.21 2.14
C ALA A 291 17.61 -3.26 1.06
N ASP A 292 17.85 -2.84 -0.18
CA ASP A 292 18.14 -3.73 -1.32
C ASP A 292 19.63 -3.60 -1.70
N PRO A 293 20.41 -4.69 -1.74
CA PRO A 293 21.81 -4.65 -2.17
C PRO A 293 22.00 -4.09 -3.60
N GLU A 294 21.03 -4.27 -4.50
CA GLU A 294 21.06 -3.73 -5.85
C GLU A 294 20.68 -2.24 -5.90
N GLY A 295 20.13 -1.72 -4.81
CA GLY A 295 19.63 -0.36 -4.71
C GLY A 295 18.42 -0.09 -5.61
N ARG A 296 18.25 1.19 -5.95
CA ARG A 296 17.17 1.73 -6.79
C ARG A 296 17.76 2.46 -7.98
N LYS A 297 17.27 2.17 -9.18
CA LYS A 297 17.72 2.85 -10.40
C LYS A 297 17.11 4.27 -10.52
N PRO A 298 17.87 5.25 -11.06
CA PRO A 298 17.30 6.53 -11.48
C PRO A 298 16.22 6.33 -12.55
N VAL A 299 15.15 7.12 -12.51
CA VAL A 299 14.07 7.00 -13.51
C VAL A 299 14.57 7.20 -14.95
N ALA A 300 15.55 8.10 -15.14
CA ALA A 300 16.15 8.36 -16.44
C ALA A 300 16.78 7.12 -17.08
N SER A 301 17.41 6.22 -16.30
CA SER A 301 18.02 5.01 -16.88
C SER A 301 17.01 3.95 -17.29
N LEU A 302 15.81 3.98 -16.71
CA LEU A 302 14.70 3.11 -17.08
C LEU A 302 13.97 3.62 -18.33
N VAL A 303 13.91 4.93 -18.50
CA VAL A 303 13.18 5.59 -19.59
C VAL A 303 14.05 5.79 -20.84
N ALA A 304 15.35 6.06 -20.68
CA ALA A 304 16.28 6.28 -21.80
C ALA A 304 16.28 5.20 -22.90
N PRO A 305 16.14 3.88 -22.61
CA PRO A 305 16.11 2.87 -23.67
C PRO A 305 14.75 2.70 -24.34
N LEU A 306 13.71 3.45 -23.94
CA LEU A 306 12.35 3.31 -24.45
C LEU A 306 12.11 4.19 -25.69
N ASP A 307 11.17 3.77 -26.54
CA ASP A 307 10.70 4.60 -27.65
C ASP A 307 9.92 5.81 -27.12
N ALA A 308 10.54 6.99 -27.18
CA ALA A 308 9.99 8.24 -26.68
C ALA A 308 8.74 8.73 -27.44
N ALA A 309 8.47 8.19 -28.64
CA ALA A 309 7.26 8.50 -29.40
C ALA A 309 6.00 7.87 -28.76
N LYS A 310 6.16 6.85 -27.92
CA LYS A 310 5.06 6.21 -27.19
C LYS A 310 4.86 6.87 -25.81
N PRO A 311 3.63 6.84 -25.26
CA PRO A 311 3.37 7.28 -23.90
C PRO A 311 4.14 6.45 -22.88
N ILE A 312 4.65 7.11 -21.83
CA ILE A 312 5.43 6.50 -20.74
C ILE A 312 4.75 6.79 -19.41
N LEU A 313 4.21 5.74 -18.80
CA LEU A 313 3.47 5.78 -17.53
C LEU A 313 4.37 5.20 -16.43
N VAL A 314 4.85 6.06 -15.53
CA VAL A 314 5.72 5.68 -14.42
C VAL A 314 4.91 5.44 -13.15
N MET A 315 5.08 4.26 -12.54
CA MET A 315 4.66 3.97 -11.18
C MET A 315 5.85 4.10 -10.25
N ASP A 316 5.70 4.93 -9.23
CA ASP A 316 6.68 5.14 -8.17
C ASP A 316 5.92 5.36 -6.87
N HIS A 317 6.05 4.45 -5.92
CA HIS A 317 5.19 4.44 -4.74
C HIS A 317 5.29 5.76 -3.95
N GLN A 318 6.51 6.26 -3.73
CA GLN A 318 6.74 7.53 -3.04
C GLN A 318 6.68 8.72 -4.00
N PRO A 319 5.81 9.71 -3.76
CA PRO A 319 5.59 10.87 -4.63
C PRO A 319 6.76 11.87 -4.60
N THR A 320 7.89 11.46 -5.18
CA THR A 320 9.18 12.17 -5.19
C THR A 320 9.78 12.19 -6.60
N SER A 321 10.84 12.97 -6.83
CA SER A 321 11.58 13.00 -8.11
C SER A 321 10.75 13.39 -9.35
N TYR A 322 9.70 14.20 -9.20
CA TYR A 322 8.88 14.68 -10.32
C TYR A 322 9.67 15.37 -11.43
N GLY A 323 10.67 16.19 -11.06
CA GLY A 323 11.52 16.87 -12.02
C GLY A 323 12.39 15.90 -12.82
N GLU A 324 12.92 14.85 -12.18
CA GLU A 324 13.71 13.83 -12.85
C GLU A 324 12.86 12.98 -13.80
N ALA A 325 11.64 12.62 -13.38
CA ALA A 325 10.71 11.85 -14.21
C ALA A 325 10.24 12.65 -15.43
N GLU A 326 9.91 13.92 -15.24
CA GLU A 326 9.53 14.84 -16.32
C GLU A 326 10.69 15.05 -17.30
N ALA A 327 11.90 15.32 -16.80
CA ALA A 327 13.09 15.48 -17.63
C ALA A 327 13.47 14.20 -18.39
N ALA A 328 13.15 13.03 -17.83
CA ALA A 328 13.34 11.74 -18.50
C ALA A 328 12.32 11.49 -19.62
N GLY A 329 11.25 12.29 -19.73
CA GLY A 329 10.21 12.16 -20.76
C GLY A 329 9.00 11.33 -20.35
N ALA A 330 8.78 11.10 -19.04
CA ALA A 330 7.56 10.48 -18.54
C ALA A 330 6.33 11.37 -18.82
N ASP A 331 5.22 10.76 -19.23
CA ASP A 331 3.97 11.48 -19.55
C ASP A 331 2.98 11.45 -18.39
N LEU A 332 3.03 10.39 -17.58
CA LEU A 332 2.20 10.23 -16.40
C LEU A 332 3.01 9.55 -15.29
N MET A 333 2.96 10.11 -14.08
CA MET A 333 3.53 9.53 -12.87
C MET A 333 2.42 9.25 -11.85
N ILE A 334 2.38 8.02 -11.33
CA ILE A 334 1.38 7.55 -10.37
C ILE A 334 2.07 7.13 -9.07
N SER A 335 1.57 7.64 -7.94
CA SER A 335 2.11 7.37 -6.60
C SER A 335 1.02 7.21 -5.53
N GLY A 336 1.43 6.76 -4.34
CA GLY A 336 0.60 6.63 -3.13
C GLY A 336 1.32 7.19 -1.90
N HIS A 337 1.50 6.35 -0.87
CA HIS A 337 2.41 6.51 0.28
C HIS A 337 2.01 7.55 1.34
N THR A 338 1.51 8.72 0.94
CA THR A 338 1.33 9.85 1.90
C THR A 338 0.10 9.69 2.78
N HIS A 339 -0.86 8.88 2.33
CA HIS A 339 -2.23 8.80 2.83
C HIS A 339 -2.98 10.13 2.96
N ARG A 340 -2.45 11.21 2.36
CA ARG A 340 -2.82 12.60 2.67
C ARG A 340 -2.80 12.87 4.18
N GLY A 341 -1.84 12.30 4.91
CA GLY A 341 -1.79 12.38 6.36
C GLY A 341 -3.04 11.83 7.03
N GLN A 342 -3.44 10.59 6.65
CA GLN A 342 -4.55 9.73 7.12
C GLN A 342 -5.51 10.30 8.18
N MET A 343 -4.99 10.76 9.32
CA MET A 343 -5.74 11.37 10.42
C MET A 343 -5.42 12.87 10.53
N ALA A 344 -6.39 13.73 10.25
CA ALA A 344 -6.24 15.16 10.49
C ALA A 344 -5.80 15.46 11.94
N PRO A 345 -4.92 16.45 12.15
CA PRO A 345 -4.42 17.44 11.17
C PRO A 345 -3.14 17.02 10.42
N ASN A 346 -2.74 15.74 10.40
CA ASN A 346 -1.45 15.31 9.84
C ASN A 346 -1.27 15.64 8.34
N HIS A 347 -2.36 15.89 7.61
CA HIS A 347 -2.32 16.38 6.23
C HIS A 347 -1.59 17.73 6.08
N TRP A 348 -1.49 18.55 7.12
CA TRP A 348 -0.66 19.77 7.08
C TRP A 348 0.83 19.44 7.05
N ILE A 349 1.24 18.37 7.73
CA ILE A 349 2.63 17.89 7.74
C ILE A 349 2.96 17.33 6.36
N THR A 350 2.10 16.45 5.80
CA THR A 350 2.36 15.85 4.47
C THR A 350 2.43 16.91 3.38
N ARG A 351 1.52 17.91 3.39
CA ARG A 351 1.58 19.06 2.47
C ARG A 351 2.87 19.87 2.54
N ARG A 352 3.57 19.85 3.68
CA ARG A 352 4.84 20.55 3.87
C ARG A 352 6.04 19.72 3.41
N LEU A 353 5.94 18.40 3.50
CA LEU A 353 7.00 17.45 3.18
C LEU A 353 7.02 17.06 1.69
N PHE A 354 5.87 17.01 1.02
CA PHE A 354 5.75 16.55 -0.36
C PHE A 354 5.33 17.68 -1.30
N GLU A 355 5.91 17.74 -2.50
CA GLU A 355 5.53 18.70 -3.54
C GLU A 355 4.07 18.52 -3.99
N LEU A 356 3.59 17.27 -3.96
CA LEU A 356 2.19 16.89 -4.13
C LEU A 356 1.93 15.74 -3.14
N ASP A 357 1.15 16.01 -2.10
CA ASP A 357 0.82 14.98 -1.10
C ASP A 357 -0.44 14.19 -1.48
N TRP A 358 -1.36 14.76 -2.26
CA TRP A 358 -2.57 14.09 -2.72
C TRP A 358 -3.21 14.84 -3.89
N GLY A 359 -3.81 14.08 -4.82
CA GLY A 359 -4.59 14.62 -5.93
C GLY A 359 -3.78 14.66 -7.22
N TYR A 360 -3.93 15.74 -7.98
CA TYR A 360 -3.35 15.88 -9.32
C TYR A 360 -2.50 17.14 -9.42
N LYS A 361 -1.40 17.05 -10.17
CA LYS A 361 -0.56 18.19 -10.56
C LYS A 361 -0.04 17.97 -11.98
N ARG A 362 0.09 19.05 -12.75
CA ARG A 362 0.85 19.05 -14.00
C ARG A 362 2.26 19.58 -13.73
N LYS A 363 3.29 18.84 -14.14
CA LYS A 363 4.70 19.21 -14.04
C LYS A 363 5.26 19.24 -15.47
N GLY A 364 5.53 20.43 -16.02
CA GLY A 364 5.85 20.55 -17.44
C GLY A 364 4.76 19.90 -18.31
N ASN A 365 5.15 18.93 -19.12
CA ASN A 365 4.21 18.11 -19.91
C ASN A 365 3.72 16.84 -19.21
N MET A 366 4.34 16.44 -18.11
CA MET A 366 3.98 15.25 -17.34
C MET A 366 2.77 15.50 -16.43
N HIS A 367 1.86 14.53 -16.38
CA HIS A 367 0.81 14.45 -15.37
C HIS A 367 1.32 13.72 -14.13
N ALA A 368 1.07 14.24 -12.93
CA ALA A 368 1.37 13.56 -11.67
C ALA A 368 0.09 13.35 -10.87
N VAL A 369 -0.15 12.13 -10.40
CA VAL A 369 -1.31 11.76 -9.61
C VAL A 369 -0.89 10.99 -8.36
N VAL A 370 -1.33 11.47 -7.20
CA VAL A 370 -1.05 10.85 -5.89
C VAL A 370 -2.35 10.44 -5.23
N SER A 371 -2.51 9.14 -5.06
CA SER A 371 -3.61 8.54 -4.32
C SER A 371 -3.41 8.75 -2.82
N SER A 372 -4.49 9.03 -2.09
CA SER A 372 -4.51 9.01 -0.63
C SER A 372 -4.62 7.59 -0.06
N GLY A 373 -4.66 6.56 -0.92
CA GLY A 373 -4.65 5.16 -0.52
C GLY A 373 -6.04 4.57 -0.25
N PHE A 374 -6.15 3.25 -0.37
CA PHE A 374 -7.39 2.53 -0.17
C PHE A 374 -7.57 2.04 1.27
N GLY A 375 -6.53 1.40 1.82
CA GLY A 375 -6.51 0.85 3.17
C GLY A 375 -6.14 1.88 4.23
N THR A 376 -5.60 1.40 5.35
CA THR A 376 -5.07 2.25 6.43
C THR A 376 -3.78 1.65 6.96
N TRP A 377 -2.72 2.45 7.06
CA TRP A 377 -1.51 2.06 7.78
C TRP A 377 -1.77 2.27 9.28
N GLY A 378 -1.82 1.19 10.05
CA GLY A 378 -2.16 1.25 11.46
C GLY A 378 -3.61 1.67 11.76
N PRO A 379 -3.90 2.76 12.51
CA PRO A 379 -5.25 3.06 13.01
C PRO A 379 -6.32 3.01 11.91
N PRO A 380 -7.46 2.32 12.13
CA PRO A 380 -8.50 2.15 11.12
C PRO A 380 -9.40 3.40 10.98
N LEU A 381 -8.78 4.58 10.85
CA LEU A 381 -9.39 5.90 10.86
C LEU A 381 -8.87 6.76 9.71
N ARG A 382 -9.75 7.44 8.99
CA ARG A 382 -9.41 8.44 7.98
C ARG A 382 -10.16 9.75 8.21
N LEU A 383 -9.49 10.84 8.55
CA LEU A 383 -10.11 12.16 8.80
C LEU A 383 -9.44 13.24 7.94
N MET A 384 -10.24 14.04 7.21
CA MET A 384 -9.78 14.89 6.09
C MET A 384 -8.99 14.17 4.99
N SER A 385 -8.99 12.84 5.04
CA SER A 385 -8.60 11.88 4.02
C SER A 385 -9.73 10.84 3.91
N ARG A 386 -9.72 10.02 2.86
CA ARG A 386 -10.75 9.00 2.62
C ARG A 386 -10.15 7.83 1.84
N SER A 387 -10.65 6.61 2.07
CA SER A 387 -10.27 5.49 1.21
C SER A 387 -10.69 5.80 -0.22
N GLU A 388 -9.84 5.53 -1.20
CA GLU A 388 -10.19 5.84 -2.59
C GLU A 388 -9.63 4.88 -3.62
N ILE A 389 -10.25 4.93 -4.79
CA ILE A 389 -9.79 4.37 -6.05
C ILE A 389 -9.69 5.56 -7.00
N VAL A 390 -8.56 5.68 -7.69
CA VAL A 390 -8.37 6.73 -8.68
C VAL A 390 -8.69 6.16 -10.06
N LEU A 391 -9.54 6.83 -10.82
CA LEU A 391 -9.85 6.49 -12.20
C LEU A 391 -9.21 7.54 -13.12
N LEU A 392 -8.24 7.14 -13.91
CA LEU A 392 -7.64 8.01 -14.93
C LEU A 392 -8.31 7.72 -16.27
N ARG A 393 -8.83 8.75 -16.90
CA ARG A 393 -9.39 8.70 -18.26
C ARG A 393 -8.43 9.42 -19.17
N VAL A 394 -7.57 8.64 -19.80
CA VAL A 394 -6.49 9.17 -20.64
C VAL A 394 -6.97 9.22 -22.08
N ARG A 395 -6.79 10.37 -22.73
CA ARG A 395 -6.90 10.54 -24.18
C ARG A 395 -5.49 10.68 -24.76
N PHE A 396 -5.24 9.96 -25.85
CA PHE A 396 -3.97 10.04 -26.59
C PHE A 396 -4.13 10.87 -27.86
N ALA A 397 -3.02 11.45 -28.33
CA ALA A 397 -3.01 12.15 -29.61
C ALA A 397 -3.25 11.19 -30.79
N GLU A 398 -3.70 11.75 -31.91
CA GLU A 398 -3.78 11.03 -33.17
C GLU A 398 -2.36 10.78 -33.74
N PRO A 399 -2.06 9.59 -34.30
CA PRO A 399 -0.86 9.41 -35.10
C PRO A 399 -0.84 10.45 -36.22
N SER A 400 0.30 11.12 -36.41
CA SER A 400 0.49 11.91 -37.63
C SER A 400 0.45 10.98 -38.86
N GLU A 401 0.05 11.51 -40.02
CA GLU A 401 -0.08 10.73 -41.26
C GLU A 401 1.21 9.96 -41.62
N ALA A 402 2.39 10.49 -41.26
CA ALA A 402 3.69 9.84 -41.44
C ALA A 402 3.93 8.62 -40.53
N GLY A 403 3.27 8.52 -39.37
CA GLY A 403 3.38 7.37 -38.45
C GLY A 403 2.45 6.20 -38.79
N ALA A 404 1.40 6.46 -39.58
CA ALA A 404 0.44 5.44 -40.00
C ALA A 404 1.06 4.45 -41.00
N GLU A 405 1.98 4.91 -41.86
CA GLU A 405 2.66 4.06 -42.85
C GLU A 405 3.66 3.10 -42.20
N HIS A 406 4.31 3.50 -41.10
CA HIS A 406 5.27 2.63 -40.42
C HIS A 406 4.58 1.50 -39.62
N ALA A 407 3.40 1.78 -39.05
CA ALA A 407 2.60 0.77 -38.35
C ALA A 407 2.00 -0.31 -39.28
N LEU A 408 1.93 -0.03 -40.59
CA LEU A 408 1.50 -1.00 -41.61
C LEU A 408 2.64 -1.94 -42.06
N GLN A 409 3.90 -1.62 -41.78
CA GLN A 409 5.07 -2.37 -42.27
C GLN A 409 5.69 -3.32 -41.22
N THR A 410 5.31 -3.25 -39.95
CA THR A 410 5.92 -4.05 -38.86
C THR A 410 5.14 -5.31 -38.47
N GLU A 411 4.05 -5.66 -39.15
CA GLU A 411 3.32 -6.91 -38.93
C GLU A 411 3.72 -7.96 -40.00
N PRO A 412 3.99 -9.23 -39.64
CA PRO A 412 4.13 -10.29 -40.63
C PRO A 412 2.77 -10.53 -41.29
N SER A 413 2.69 -10.43 -42.62
CA SER A 413 1.45 -10.73 -43.32
C SER A 413 1.07 -12.21 -43.13
N GLU A 414 -0.14 -12.48 -42.63
CA GLU A 414 -0.74 -13.82 -42.54
C GLU A 414 -1.07 -14.47 -43.90
N ALA A 415 -0.53 -13.97 -45.02
CA ALA A 415 -0.84 -14.44 -46.37
C ALA A 415 0.18 -15.46 -46.95
N GLY A 416 1.04 -16.06 -46.12
CA GLY A 416 2.17 -16.88 -46.59
C GLY A 416 2.21 -18.34 -46.13
N ALA A 417 1.17 -18.86 -45.48
CA ALA A 417 1.21 -20.19 -44.86
C ALA A 417 0.12 -21.15 -45.37
N GLU A 418 -0.12 -21.18 -46.68
CA GLU A 418 -0.82 -22.30 -47.33
C GLU A 418 -0.15 -22.60 -48.67
N ARG A 419 0.82 -23.52 -48.67
CA ARG A 419 1.19 -24.42 -49.79
C ARG A 419 2.45 -25.21 -49.43
N ALA A 420 2.28 -26.46 -49.03
CA ALA A 420 3.09 -27.59 -49.48
C ALA A 420 2.61 -28.88 -48.78
N VAL A 421 1.78 -29.65 -49.47
CA VAL A 421 1.61 -31.09 -49.24
C VAL A 421 1.88 -31.78 -50.56
N GLN A 422 2.97 -32.54 -50.63
CA GLN A 422 3.10 -33.74 -51.48
C GLN A 422 4.08 -34.71 -50.79
N PRO A 423 3.73 -36.01 -50.64
CA PRO A 423 4.68 -37.05 -50.27
C PRO A 423 5.11 -37.86 -51.51
N GLU A 424 6.40 -38.14 -51.63
CA GLU A 424 6.95 -39.14 -52.55
C GLU A 424 6.82 -40.57 -51.96
N ALA A 425 6.68 -41.53 -52.87
CA ALA A 425 6.33 -42.91 -52.61
C ALA A 425 7.53 -43.87 -52.63
N ALA A 426 7.29 -45.03 -52.01
CA ALA A 426 7.80 -46.37 -52.34
C ALA A 426 9.16 -46.85 -51.76
N GLY A 427 9.06 -47.84 -50.87
CA GLY A 427 10.07 -48.83 -50.56
C GLY A 427 9.44 -50.02 -49.83
N ARG A 428 9.16 -51.12 -50.54
CA ARG A 428 8.61 -52.39 -50.01
C ARG A 428 9.69 -53.20 -49.28
N ALA A 429 9.35 -53.79 -48.14
CA ALA A 429 9.69 -55.17 -47.76
C ALA A 429 8.90 -55.61 -46.51
N GLU A 430 8.13 -56.67 -46.64
CA GLU A 430 7.56 -57.53 -45.58
C GLU A 430 8.32 -58.89 -45.63
N PRO A 431 8.09 -59.91 -44.75
CA PRO A 431 7.27 -59.97 -43.53
C PRO A 431 7.92 -60.76 -42.35
N SER A 432 7.31 -60.73 -41.16
CA SER A 432 7.11 -61.92 -40.31
C SER A 432 6.14 -61.67 -39.14
N ALA A 433 5.08 -62.47 -39.10
CA ALA A 433 4.17 -62.68 -37.95
C ALA A 433 4.78 -63.73 -36.98
N PRO A 434 4.15 -64.17 -35.85
CA PRO A 434 2.74 -64.01 -35.47
C PRO A 434 2.41 -63.86 -33.95
N GLU A 435 1.09 -63.86 -33.67
CA GLU A 435 0.38 -64.34 -32.46
C GLU A 435 0.53 -63.55 -31.15
N SER A 436 -0.47 -63.29 -30.30
CA SER A 436 -1.82 -63.87 -30.13
C SER A 436 -2.66 -62.94 -29.22
N ALA A 437 -3.98 -62.94 -29.41
CA ALA A 437 -5.01 -62.35 -28.52
C ALA A 437 -5.26 -63.30 -27.30
N PRO A 438 -6.10 -63.01 -26.26
CA PRO A 438 -7.20 -62.04 -26.23
C PRO A 438 -7.46 -61.24 -24.91
N ASP A 439 -8.38 -60.30 -25.09
CA ASP A 439 -9.28 -59.49 -24.23
C ASP A 439 -10.05 -60.28 -23.12
N PRO A 440 -11.06 -59.72 -22.41
CA PRO A 440 -11.18 -58.57 -21.48
C PRO A 440 -11.60 -59.03 -20.06
N GLN A 441 -11.62 -58.12 -19.06
CA GLN A 441 -12.74 -57.99 -18.08
C GLN A 441 -12.56 -56.83 -17.09
N ALA A 442 -13.64 -56.06 -16.88
CA ALA A 442 -13.88 -55.09 -15.82
C ALA A 442 -14.86 -55.71 -14.77
N PRO A 443 -15.51 -54.96 -13.85
CA PRO A 443 -15.03 -54.19 -12.69
C PRO A 443 -15.74 -54.61 -11.37
N GLU A 444 -15.19 -54.32 -10.17
CA GLU A 444 -15.96 -54.30 -8.90
C GLU A 444 -15.35 -53.23 -7.94
N ARG A 445 -16.12 -52.20 -7.55
CA ARG A 445 -16.90 -52.00 -6.30
C ARG A 445 -16.05 -51.80 -5.02
N GLY A 446 -16.39 -50.74 -4.26
CA GLY A 446 -15.70 -50.20 -3.07
C GLY A 446 -15.82 -51.07 -1.79
N PRO A 447 -15.80 -50.54 -0.53
CA PRO A 447 -16.15 -49.17 -0.10
C PRO A 447 -15.23 -48.50 0.97
N ALA A 448 -15.57 -47.25 1.27
CA ALA A 448 -15.55 -46.51 2.55
C ALA A 448 -14.42 -46.72 3.60
N LEU A 449 -13.75 -45.61 3.93
CA LEU A 449 -13.70 -44.99 5.27
C LEU A 449 -13.35 -43.49 5.17
#